data_AF-X1MJ51-F1
#
_entry.id   AF-X1MJ51-F1
#
_cell.length_a   1.000
_cell.length_b   1.000
_cell.length_c   1.000
_cell.angle_alpha   90.00
_cell.angle_beta   90.00
_cell.angle_gamma   90.00
#
_symmetry.space_group_name_H-M   'P 1'
#
loop_
_entity.id
_entity.type
_entity.pdbx_description
1 polymer ?
#
loop_
_entity_poly.entity_id
_entity_poly.type
_entity_poly.pdbx_seq_one_letter_code
_entity_poly.pdbx_strand_id
1 'polypeptide(L)'
;MTAKDQIAVRYIHSGSGVEYFAKTSEAFEIEAEDYTYSYGRIDQVADNLKAGKSIVAMSSKPEKFSMLEFSVGMENIDFYTLWIKCKSSGVNNISVHFNGREITQLSAPSAETGTWIKVGQTIRATGGKWQLLIKLETGTVDIDKIILTPDKKFIPQ
;
A
#
# COMPACT_ATOMS: atom_id res chain seq x y z
N MET A 1 0.77 40.15 -10.64
CA MET A 1 1.09 38.88 -9.95
C MET A 1 0.40 37.77 -10.70
N THR A 2 1.15 37.00 -11.49
CA THR A 2 0.60 35.88 -12.27
C THR A 2 0.74 34.64 -11.40
N ALA A 3 -0.38 34.11 -10.90
CA ALA A 3 -0.39 32.79 -10.29
C ALA A 3 0.04 31.79 -11.37
N LYS A 4 1.23 31.21 -11.23
CA LYS A 4 1.60 30.04 -12.01
C LYS A 4 0.77 28.90 -11.44
N ASP A 5 -0.30 28.53 -12.15
CA ASP A 5 -0.95 27.25 -11.94
C ASP A 5 0.11 26.17 -12.13
N GLN A 6 0.63 25.65 -11.01
CA GLN A 6 1.43 24.44 -11.03
C GLN A 6 0.45 23.32 -11.35
N ILE A 7 0.33 23.00 -12.64
CA ILE A 7 -0.29 21.76 -13.09
C ILE A 7 0.56 20.64 -12.49
N ALA A 8 0.14 20.10 -11.35
CA ALA A 8 0.62 18.85 -10.84
C ALA A 8 0.22 17.80 -11.88
N VAL A 9 1.13 17.46 -12.80
CA VAL A 9 0.96 16.34 -13.71
C VAL A 9 0.75 15.11 -12.84
N ARG A 10 -0.52 14.71 -12.69
CA ARG A 10 -0.92 13.49 -12.02
C ARG A 10 -0.63 12.36 -13.00
N TYR A 11 0.53 11.72 -12.85
CA TYR A 11 0.75 10.41 -13.44
C TYR A 11 -0.16 9.44 -12.69
N ILE A 12 -1.39 9.28 -13.18
CA ILE A 12 -2.31 8.25 -12.73
C ILE A 12 -2.04 7.05 -13.62
N HIS A 13 -1.41 6.03 -13.07
CA HIS A 13 -1.35 4.74 -13.73
C HIS A 13 -2.45 3.87 -13.14
N SER A 14 -3.29 3.28 -13.99
CA SER A 14 -4.15 2.16 -13.60
C SER A 14 -3.28 0.92 -13.48
N GLY A 15 -3.33 0.23 -12.34
CA GLY A 15 -2.76 -1.12 -12.25
C GLY A 15 -3.73 -2.14 -12.84
N SER A 16 -3.55 -3.43 -12.53
CA SER A 16 -4.47 -4.48 -12.98
C SER A 16 -5.89 -4.30 -12.41
N GLY A 17 -6.03 -3.54 -11.32
CA GLY A 17 -7.32 -3.21 -10.72
C GLY A 17 -8.05 -4.43 -10.19
N VAL A 18 -7.32 -5.49 -9.85
CA VAL A 18 -7.90 -6.73 -9.34
C VAL A 18 -8.64 -6.43 -8.03
N GLU A 19 -9.93 -6.76 -8.01
CA GLU A 19 -10.76 -6.58 -6.84
C GLU A 19 -10.63 -7.79 -5.93
N TYR A 20 -10.13 -7.57 -4.71
CA TYR A 20 -10.01 -8.63 -3.72
C TYR A 20 -11.11 -8.53 -2.68
N PHE A 21 -11.83 -9.63 -2.45
CA PHE A 21 -12.88 -9.69 -1.44
C PHE A 21 -12.45 -10.58 -0.27
N ALA A 22 -12.35 -9.97 0.91
CA ALA A 22 -12.09 -10.65 2.16
C ALA A 22 -13.25 -11.58 2.50
N LYS A 23 -13.00 -12.88 2.49
CA LYS A 23 -13.91 -13.85 3.09
C LYS A 23 -13.77 -13.81 4.61
N THR A 24 -14.89 -13.99 5.29
CA THR A 24 -15.10 -13.79 6.74
C THR A 24 -14.13 -14.48 7.72
N SER A 25 -13.20 -15.32 7.26
CA SER A 25 -12.28 -16.05 8.15
C SER A 25 -10.86 -16.22 7.60
N GLU A 26 -10.55 -15.72 6.40
CA GLU A 26 -9.27 -15.99 5.75
C GLU A 26 -8.44 -14.72 5.58
N ALA A 27 -7.14 -14.84 5.81
CA ALA A 27 -6.19 -13.84 5.36
C ALA A 27 -6.16 -13.87 3.83
N PHE A 28 -6.18 -12.70 3.20
CA PHE A 28 -6.02 -12.59 1.77
C PHE A 28 -4.86 -11.67 1.44
N GLU A 29 -4.10 -12.07 0.44
CA GLU A 29 -2.91 -11.40 -0.03
C GLU A 29 -3.22 -10.66 -1.32
N ILE A 30 -2.72 -9.43 -1.43
CA ILE A 30 -2.82 -8.58 -2.61
C ILE A 30 -1.40 -8.22 -3.00
N GLU A 31 -1.02 -8.51 -4.24
CA GLU A 31 0.28 -8.08 -4.77
C GLU A 31 0.26 -6.56 -4.98
N ALA A 32 1.38 -5.90 -4.71
CA ALA A 32 1.45 -4.45 -4.82
C ALA A 32 1.23 -3.98 -6.25
N GLU A 33 1.69 -4.74 -7.26
CA GLU A 33 1.45 -4.47 -8.67
C GLU A 33 -0.03 -4.55 -9.08
N ASP A 34 -0.86 -5.17 -8.25
CA ASP A 34 -2.31 -5.24 -8.46
C ASP A 34 -3.06 -4.02 -7.89
N TYR A 35 -2.35 -2.90 -7.67
CA TYR A 35 -2.95 -1.63 -7.27
C TYR A 35 -4.08 -1.21 -8.25
N THR A 36 -5.08 -0.51 -7.73
CA THR A 36 -6.16 0.08 -8.54
C THR A 36 -5.66 1.34 -9.23
N TYR A 37 -5.09 2.25 -8.44
CA TYR A 37 -4.48 3.48 -8.95
C TYR A 37 -3.13 3.72 -8.28
N SER A 38 -2.23 4.35 -9.00
CA SER A 38 -1.01 4.89 -8.43
C SER A 38 -0.89 6.37 -8.78
N TYR A 39 -0.20 7.11 -7.91
CA TYR A 39 0.02 8.54 -8.08
C TYR A 39 1.47 8.86 -7.79
N GLY A 40 2.03 9.83 -8.52
CA GLY A 40 3.39 10.31 -8.27
C GLY A 40 4.43 9.54 -9.07
N ARG A 41 5.55 9.19 -8.44
CA ARG A 41 6.66 8.46 -9.05
C ARG A 41 6.65 7.03 -8.56
N ILE A 42 6.13 6.17 -9.43
CA ILE A 42 5.85 4.77 -9.17
C ILE A 42 6.45 3.97 -10.32
N ASP A 43 7.36 3.05 -9.99
CA ASP A 43 7.98 2.17 -10.95
C ASP A 43 7.66 0.72 -10.57
N GLN A 44 7.19 -0.08 -11.53
CA GLN A 44 7.07 -1.53 -11.35
C GLN A 44 8.39 -2.16 -11.76
N VAL A 45 9.06 -2.80 -10.81
CA VAL A 45 10.38 -3.42 -11.04
C VAL A 45 10.29 -4.93 -10.83
N ALA A 46 11.12 -5.69 -11.53
CA ALA A 46 11.12 -7.15 -11.38
C ALA A 46 11.48 -7.55 -9.95
N ASP A 47 10.77 -8.52 -9.40
CA ASP A 47 11.20 -9.16 -8.16
C ASP A 47 12.37 -10.11 -8.49
N ASN A 48 13.59 -9.65 -8.19
CA ASN A 48 14.81 -10.43 -8.44
C ASN A 48 14.84 -11.76 -7.67
N LEU A 49 13.97 -11.96 -6.68
CA LEU A 49 13.87 -13.19 -5.91
C LEU A 49 12.83 -14.17 -6.49
N LYS A 50 11.89 -13.70 -7.32
CA LYS A 50 10.80 -14.52 -7.85
C LYS A 50 10.52 -14.20 -9.33
N ALA A 51 10.87 -15.15 -10.20
CA ALA A 51 10.61 -15.03 -11.63
C ALA A 51 9.12 -14.77 -11.91
N GLY A 52 8.83 -13.75 -12.71
CA GLY A 52 7.47 -13.39 -13.12
C GLY A 52 6.66 -12.59 -12.08
N LYS A 53 7.25 -12.24 -10.94
CA LYS A 53 6.67 -11.31 -9.95
C LYS A 53 7.29 -9.93 -10.12
N SER A 54 6.56 -8.91 -9.69
CA SER A 54 7.07 -7.55 -9.64
C SER A 54 6.89 -6.97 -8.24
N ILE A 55 7.59 -5.87 -7.98
CA ILE A 55 7.37 -5.05 -6.80
C ILE A 55 7.16 -3.61 -7.26
N VAL A 56 6.54 -2.80 -6.42
CA VAL A 56 6.24 -1.41 -6.73
C VAL A 56 7.19 -0.51 -5.95
N ALA A 57 8.12 0.11 -6.65
CA ALA A 57 9.05 1.10 -6.12
C ALA A 57 8.39 2.48 -6.13
N MET A 58 8.22 3.05 -4.93
CA MET A 58 7.73 4.41 -4.75
C MET A 58 8.89 5.32 -4.39
N SER A 59 8.97 6.51 -5.00
CA SER A 59 9.91 7.55 -4.59
C SER A 59 9.21 8.89 -4.38
N SER A 60 9.51 9.59 -3.29
CA SER A 60 8.98 10.93 -3.04
C SER A 60 10.07 11.98 -3.23
N LYS A 61 9.67 13.14 -3.76
CA LYS A 61 10.50 14.35 -3.76
C LYS A 61 9.81 15.37 -2.85
N PRO A 62 10.53 16.38 -2.31
CA PRO A 62 9.95 17.36 -1.39
C PRO A 62 8.65 18.03 -1.86
N GLU A 63 8.39 18.08 -3.18
CA GLU A 63 7.18 18.67 -3.79
C GLU A 63 6.26 17.64 -4.48
N LYS A 64 6.54 16.34 -4.37
CA LYS A 64 5.75 15.28 -5.03
C LYS A 64 5.55 14.10 -4.08
N PHE A 65 4.29 13.84 -3.76
CA PHE A 65 3.89 12.61 -3.07
C PHE A 65 3.82 11.45 -4.07
N SER A 66 4.03 10.24 -3.54
CA SER A 66 3.77 8.99 -4.26
C SER A 66 2.81 8.15 -3.44
N MET A 67 1.81 7.55 -4.05
CA MET A 67 0.88 6.67 -3.35
C MET A 67 0.38 5.52 -4.21
N LEU A 68 0.00 4.43 -3.55
CA LEU A 68 -0.75 3.33 -4.11
C LEU A 68 -2.14 3.29 -3.50
N GLU A 69 -3.14 3.06 -4.35
CA GLU A 69 -4.52 2.86 -3.99
C GLU A 69 -4.93 1.42 -4.31
N PHE A 70 -5.50 0.75 -3.32
CA PHE A 70 -6.07 -0.58 -3.44
C PHE A 70 -7.58 -0.51 -3.17
N SER A 71 -8.37 -1.17 -4.02
CA SER A 71 -9.78 -1.44 -3.78
C SER A 71 -9.92 -2.76 -3.04
N VAL A 72 -10.27 -2.69 -1.75
CA VAL A 72 -10.42 -3.88 -0.89
C VAL A 72 -11.90 -4.10 -0.56
N GLY A 73 -12.43 -5.25 -0.98
CA GLY A 73 -13.76 -5.73 -0.66
C GLY A 73 -13.78 -6.45 0.68
N MET A 74 -14.84 -6.24 1.45
CA MET A 74 -15.11 -6.94 2.71
C MET A 74 -16.50 -7.56 2.64
N GLU A 75 -16.66 -8.81 3.07
CA GLU A 75 -17.98 -9.45 3.10
C GLU A 75 -18.83 -8.96 4.27
N ASN A 76 -18.24 -8.86 5.47
CA ASN A 76 -18.94 -8.56 6.71
C ASN A 76 -18.33 -7.39 7.48
N ILE A 77 -19.12 -6.88 8.44
CA ILE A 77 -18.63 -5.94 9.43
C ILE A 77 -17.67 -6.61 10.40
N ASP A 78 -16.41 -6.19 10.40
CA ASP A 78 -15.38 -6.74 11.29
C ASP A 78 -14.19 -5.78 11.47
N PHE A 79 -13.24 -6.20 12.31
CA PHE A 79 -11.95 -5.58 12.52
C PHE A 79 -10.85 -6.38 11.83
N TYR A 80 -10.17 -5.73 10.89
CA TYR A 80 -9.09 -6.32 10.11
C TYR A 80 -7.74 -5.81 10.59
N THR A 81 -6.77 -6.71 10.62
CA THR A 81 -5.34 -6.39 10.74
C THR A 81 -4.77 -6.27 9.34
N LEU A 82 -4.00 -5.21 9.10
CA LEU A 82 -3.25 -5.01 7.86
C LEU A 82 -1.77 -5.31 8.10
N TRP A 83 -1.17 -6.05 7.19
CA TRP A 83 0.27 -6.27 7.08
C TRP A 83 0.74 -5.74 5.73
N ILE A 84 1.91 -5.12 5.71
CA ILE A 84 2.54 -4.61 4.49
C ILE A 84 3.91 -5.26 4.40
N LYS A 85 4.23 -5.85 3.25
CA LYS A 85 5.59 -6.33 2.97
C LYS A 85 6.30 -5.26 2.17
N CYS A 86 7.31 -4.65 2.78
CA CYS A 86 8.06 -3.58 2.13
C CYS A 86 9.53 -3.60 2.55
N LYS A 87 10.34 -2.83 1.82
CA LYS A 87 11.73 -2.55 2.17
C LYS A 87 12.11 -1.14 1.75
N SER A 88 13.17 -0.64 2.35
CA SER A 88 13.79 0.64 1.97
C SER A 88 15.30 0.57 2.11
N SER A 89 16.01 1.50 1.47
CA SER A 89 17.47 1.66 1.60
C SER A 89 17.88 2.57 2.77
N GLY A 90 16.95 2.89 3.68
CA GLY A 90 17.13 3.83 4.79
C GLY A 90 15.85 4.04 5.58
N VAL A 91 15.87 4.93 6.57
CA VAL A 91 14.69 5.26 7.38
C VAL A 91 13.73 6.12 6.57
N ASN A 92 12.74 5.47 5.96
CA ASN A 92 11.70 6.10 5.16
C ASN A 92 10.34 5.82 5.79
N ASN A 93 9.38 6.73 5.61
CA ASN A 93 8.08 6.60 6.25
C ASN A 93 6.96 6.48 5.21
N ILE A 94 6.00 5.62 5.51
CA ILE A 94 4.74 5.51 4.80
C ILE A 94 3.60 5.88 5.74
N SER A 95 2.55 6.51 5.20
CA SER A 95 1.26 6.65 5.88
C SER A 95 0.24 5.71 5.25
N VAL A 96 -0.62 5.15 6.08
CA VAL A 96 -1.68 4.24 5.68
C VAL A 96 -3.01 4.94 5.94
N HIS A 97 -3.83 5.05 4.90
CA HIS A 97 -5.15 5.66 4.97
C HIS A 97 -6.20 4.64 4.58
N PHE A 98 -7.32 4.63 5.29
CA PHE A 98 -8.46 3.78 4.96
C PHE A 98 -9.71 4.64 4.90
N ASN A 99 -10.43 4.55 3.78
CA ASN A 99 -11.63 5.33 3.52
C ASN A 99 -11.43 6.85 3.76
N GLY A 100 -10.33 7.39 3.21
CA GLY A 100 -9.98 8.81 3.32
C GLY A 100 -9.46 9.27 4.70
N ARG A 101 -9.32 8.37 5.68
CA ARG A 101 -8.78 8.68 7.00
C ARG A 101 -7.40 8.06 7.19
N GLU A 102 -6.43 8.86 7.64
CA GLU A 102 -5.15 8.34 8.10
C GLU A 102 -5.35 7.44 9.31
N ILE A 103 -4.89 6.19 9.20
CA ILE A 103 -4.91 5.22 10.28
C ILE A 103 -3.60 5.25 11.05
N THR A 104 -2.47 5.32 10.36
CA THR A 104 -1.16 5.33 11.02
C THR A 104 -0.05 5.78 10.08
N GLN A 105 1.10 6.10 10.66
CA GLN A 105 2.36 6.30 9.96
C GLN A 105 3.39 5.30 10.50
N LEU A 106 4.15 4.69 9.60
CA LEU A 106 5.07 3.59 9.91
C LEU A 106 6.41 3.86 9.23
N SER A 107 7.50 3.46 9.89
CA SER A 107 8.81 3.42 9.25
C SER A 107 8.96 2.13 8.46
N ALA A 108 9.27 2.26 7.17
CA ALA A 108 9.65 1.15 6.33
C ALA A 108 11.00 0.58 6.82
N PRO A 109 11.13 -0.75 6.91
CA PRO A 109 12.33 -1.38 7.40
C PRO A 109 13.47 -1.21 6.38
N SER A 110 14.63 -0.74 6.87
CA SER A 110 15.86 -0.71 6.09
C SER A 110 16.39 -2.12 5.94
N ALA A 111 16.15 -2.76 4.80
CA ALA A 111 16.46 -4.16 4.55
C ALA A 111 16.74 -4.43 3.06
N GLU A 112 17.55 -5.44 2.77
CA GLU A 112 17.81 -5.88 1.39
C GLU A 112 16.59 -6.60 0.80
N THR A 113 15.84 -7.31 1.65
CA THR A 113 14.65 -8.09 1.30
C THR A 113 13.40 -7.51 1.95
N GLY A 114 12.24 -7.71 1.29
CA GLY A 114 10.94 -7.28 1.82
C GLY A 114 10.65 -7.91 3.17
N THR A 115 10.30 -7.09 4.16
CA THR A 115 9.96 -7.51 5.52
C THR A 115 8.51 -7.15 5.82
N TRP A 116 7.81 -8.04 6.52
CA TRP A 116 6.44 -7.81 6.96
C TRP A 116 6.40 -6.83 8.13
N ILE A 117 5.65 -5.74 7.97
CA ILE A 117 5.32 -4.79 9.04
C ILE A 117 3.83 -4.86 9.36
N LYS A 118 3.51 -4.93 10.65
CA LYS A 118 2.12 -4.88 11.14
C LYS A 118 1.66 -3.43 11.23
N VAL A 119 0.53 -3.11 10.63
CA VAL A 119 -0.15 -1.83 10.86
C VAL A 119 -0.80 -1.89 12.23
N GLY A 120 -0.29 -1.09 13.17
CA GLY A 120 -0.61 -1.22 14.60
C GLY A 120 -2.08 -0.97 14.95
N GLN A 121 -2.78 -0.15 14.16
CA GLN A 121 -4.20 0.13 14.35
C GLN A 121 -5.06 -0.79 13.48
N THR A 122 -6.07 -1.40 14.10
CA THR A 122 -7.04 -2.24 13.39
C THR A 122 -7.98 -1.40 12.53
N ILE A 123 -8.34 -1.94 11.37
CA ILE A 123 -9.24 -1.34 10.41
C ILE A 123 -10.65 -1.86 10.72
N ARG A 124 -11.61 -0.99 11.00
CA ARG A 124 -13.02 -1.38 11.09
C ARG A 124 -13.69 -1.10 9.74
N ALA A 125 -14.28 -2.12 9.14
CA ALA A 125 -14.98 -2.02 7.87
C ALA A 125 -16.35 -2.69 7.95
N THR A 126 -17.34 -2.23 7.18
CA THR A 126 -18.59 -2.97 6.94
C THR A 126 -18.48 -3.77 5.64
N GLY A 127 -19.48 -4.60 5.34
CA GLY A 127 -19.58 -5.23 4.03
C GLY A 127 -19.59 -4.18 2.92
N GLY A 128 -18.82 -4.38 1.84
CA GLY A 128 -18.67 -3.45 0.73
C GLY A 128 -17.24 -3.26 0.26
N LYS A 129 -17.04 -2.31 -0.65
CA LYS A 129 -15.73 -1.93 -1.19
C LYS A 129 -15.17 -0.73 -0.45
N TRP A 130 -13.88 -0.78 -0.14
CA TRP A 130 -13.18 0.24 0.61
C TRP A 130 -11.89 0.65 -0.09
N GLN A 131 -11.55 1.91 0.08
CA GLN A 131 -10.28 2.45 -0.37
C GLN A 131 -9.22 2.26 0.71
N LEU A 132 -8.11 1.62 0.34
CA LEU A 132 -6.89 1.57 1.14
C LEU A 132 -5.79 2.30 0.37
N LEU A 133 -5.19 3.32 0.99
CA LEU A 133 -4.07 4.07 0.43
C LEU A 133 -2.81 3.80 1.23
N ILE A 134 -1.70 3.56 0.53
CA ILE A 134 -0.35 3.60 1.10
C ILE A 134 0.39 4.75 0.44
N LYS A 135 0.73 5.76 1.22
CA LYS A 135 1.38 6.98 0.75
C LYS A 135 2.81 7.03 1.27
N LEU A 136 3.74 7.35 0.39
CA LEU A 136 5.13 7.60 0.74
C LEU A 136 5.28 9.05 1.23
N GLU A 137 5.75 9.20 2.48
CA GLU A 137 6.02 10.52 3.05
C GLU A 137 7.41 11.00 2.65
N THR A 138 8.43 10.16 2.78
CA THR A 138 9.83 10.54 2.52
C THR A 138 10.65 9.40 1.91
N GLY A 139 11.54 9.74 0.98
CA GLY A 139 12.59 8.85 0.48
C GLY A 139 12.10 7.88 -0.60
N THR A 140 12.44 6.60 -0.45
CA THR A 140 12.12 5.53 -1.41
C THR A 140 11.72 4.25 -0.66
N VAL A 141 10.62 3.64 -1.06
CA VAL A 141 10.11 2.39 -0.48
C VAL A 141 9.65 1.48 -1.59
N ASP A 142 10.09 0.22 -1.54
CA ASP A 142 9.56 -0.82 -2.40
C ASP A 142 8.48 -1.58 -1.63
N ILE A 143 7.29 -1.71 -2.23
CA ILE A 143 6.18 -2.51 -1.70
C ILE A 143 6.03 -3.77 -2.56
N ASP A 144 6.03 -4.93 -1.91
CA ASP A 144 5.84 -6.24 -2.54
C ASP A 144 4.35 -6.62 -2.50
N LYS A 145 3.73 -6.59 -1.31
CA LYS A 145 2.36 -7.08 -1.11
C LYS A 145 1.75 -6.54 0.18
N ILE A 146 0.43 -6.70 0.29
CA ILE A 146 -0.32 -6.46 1.53
C ILE A 146 -1.15 -7.68 1.90
N ILE A 147 -1.41 -7.85 3.18
CA ILE A 147 -2.36 -8.84 3.69
C ILE A 147 -3.36 -8.14 4.59
N LEU A 148 -4.65 -8.39 4.36
CA LEU A 148 -5.69 -8.06 5.32
C LEU A 148 -6.27 -9.36 5.88
N THR A 149 -6.53 -9.37 7.19
CA THR A 149 -7.04 -10.55 7.88
C THR A 149 -7.89 -10.17 9.10
N PRO A 150 -9.04 -10.82 9.34
CA PRO A 150 -9.78 -10.66 10.59
C PRO A 150 -9.09 -11.38 11.77
N ASP A 151 -8.15 -12.31 11.52
CA ASP A 151 -7.41 -13.00 12.58
C ASP A 151 -6.31 -12.11 13.18
N LYS A 152 -6.56 -11.67 14.42
CA LYS A 152 -5.63 -10.83 15.19
C LYS A 152 -4.30 -11.50 15.53
N LYS A 153 -4.27 -12.84 15.51
CA LYS A 153 -3.09 -13.67 15.82
C LYS A 153 -2.32 -14.08 14.56
N PHE A 154 -2.82 -13.75 13.37
CA PHE A 154 -2.13 -14.04 12.12
C PHE A 154 -0.76 -13.37 12.08
N ILE A 155 0.24 -14.16 11.70
CA ILE A 155 1.60 -13.71 11.42
C ILE A 155 1.94 -14.23 10.02
N PRO A 156 2.18 -13.34 9.03
CA PRO A 156 2.60 -13.76 7.70
C PRO A 156 3.91 -14.57 7.76
N GLN A 157 4.06 -15.56 6.88
CA GLN A 157 5.33 -16.25 6.64
C GLN A 157 6.17 -15.58 5.55
#